data_AF-A0A165VWT1-F1
#
_entry.id   AF-A0A165VWT1-F1
#
_cell.length_a   1.000
_cell.length_b   1.000
_cell.length_c   1.000
_cell.angle_alpha   90.00
_cell.angle_beta   90.00
_cell.angle_gamma   90.00
#
_symmetry.space_group_name_H-M   'P 1'
#
loop_
_entity.id
_entity.type
_entity.pdbx_description
1 polymer ?
#
loop_
_entity_poly.entity_id
_entity_poly.type
_entity_poly.pdbx_seq_one_letter_code
_entity_poly.pdbx_strand_id
1 'polypeptide(L)'
;MVDSACACSATNTLQNEIDEVQIVVSDLQNLAYMQQFVLSERVKNSCERDALLTLHHALCDRLEALKKSCGLLERVALPQPVNTNVVSLD
;
A
#
# COMPACT_ATOMS: atom_id res chain seq x y z
N MET A 1 -16.33 31.04 -5.49
CA MET A 1 -16.49 30.17 -4.30
C MET A 1 -16.85 28.76 -4.75
N VAL A 2 -16.00 28.12 -5.55
CA VAL A 2 -16.21 26.76 -6.13
C VAL A 2 -15.00 25.85 -5.89
N ASP A 3 -13.82 26.42 -5.61
CA ASP A 3 -12.56 25.67 -5.51
C ASP A 3 -12.46 24.75 -4.28
N SER A 4 -13.09 25.12 -3.15
CA SER A 4 -13.02 24.30 -1.93
C SER A 4 -13.80 22.99 -2.05
N ALA A 5 -14.97 23.00 -2.72
CA ALA A 5 -15.76 21.78 -2.92
C ALA A 5 -15.11 20.85 -3.95
N CYS A 6 -14.51 21.41 -5.00
CA CYS A 6 -13.77 20.66 -6.02
C CYS A 6 -12.54 19.95 -5.43
N ALA A 7 -11.78 20.63 -4.58
CA ALA A 7 -10.62 20.05 -3.90
C ALA A 7 -11.02 18.92 -2.92
N CYS A 8 -12.08 19.12 -2.12
CA CYS A 8 -12.57 18.08 -1.21
C CYS A 8 -13.08 16.83 -1.95
N SER A 9 -13.81 17.00 -3.05
CA SER A 9 -14.27 15.87 -3.86
C SER A 9 -13.11 15.08 -4.47
N ALA A 10 -12.08 15.77 -4.99
CA ALA A 10 -10.90 15.12 -5.55
C ALA A 10 -10.08 14.35 -4.50
N THR A 11 -9.91 14.91 -3.30
CA THR A 11 -9.23 14.23 -2.18
C THR A 11 -9.98 12.98 -1.73
N ASN A 12 -11.31 13.04 -1.64
CA ASN A 12 -12.13 11.87 -1.26
C ASN A 12 -12.06 10.75 -2.31
N THR A 13 -12.04 11.08 -3.60
CA THR A 13 -11.87 10.09 -4.67
C THR A 13 -10.49 9.42 -4.60
N LEU A 14 -9.42 10.20 -4.45
CA LEU A 14 -8.06 9.66 -4.34
C LEU A 14 -7.89 8.76 -3.10
N GLN A 15 -8.46 9.14 -1.96
CA GLN A 15 -8.39 8.32 -0.75
C GLN A 15 -9.12 6.98 -0.94
N ASN A 16 -10.32 6.98 -1.52
CA ASN A 16 -11.05 5.74 -1.81
C ASN A 16 -10.24 4.81 -2.73
N GLU A 17 -9.59 5.36 -3.76
CA GLU A 17 -8.73 4.58 -4.66
C GLU A 17 -7.53 3.99 -3.91
N ILE A 18 -6.91 4.75 -2.99
CA ILE A 18 -5.81 4.25 -2.16
C ILE A 18 -6.29 3.13 -1.22
N ASP A 19 -7.44 3.30 -0.58
CA ASP A 19 -8.03 2.30 0.31
C ASP A 19 -8.32 0.98 -0.45
N GLU A 20 -8.88 1.07 -1.66
CA GLU A 20 -9.11 -0.09 -2.53
C GLU A 20 -7.80 -0.81 -2.87
N VAL A 21 -6.74 -0.06 -3.23
CA VAL A 21 -5.42 -0.65 -3.51
C VAL A 21 -4.87 -1.34 -2.26
N GLN A 22 -5.03 -0.76 -1.06
CA GLN A 22 -4.56 -1.39 0.18
C GLN A 22 -5.30 -2.69 0.50
N ILE A 23 -6.60 -2.75 0.24
CA ILE A 23 -7.39 -4.00 0.38
C ILE A 23 -6.83 -5.08 -0.54
N VAL A 24 -6.62 -4.76 -1.82
CA VAL A 24 -6.05 -5.71 -2.79
C VAL A 24 -4.64 -6.15 -2.38
N VAL A 25 -3.79 -5.24 -1.89
CA VAL A 25 -2.46 -5.60 -1.36
C VAL A 25 -2.58 -6.58 -0.20
N SER A 26 -3.50 -6.36 0.73
CA SER A 26 -3.74 -7.28 1.85
C SER A 26 -4.18 -8.66 1.37
N ASP A 27 -5.09 -8.74 0.41
CA ASP A 27 -5.54 -10.01 -0.17
C ASP A 27 -4.38 -10.75 -0.88
N LEU A 28 -3.53 -10.03 -1.61
CA LEU A 28 -2.34 -10.59 -2.23
C LEU A 28 -1.31 -11.07 -1.19
N GLN A 29 -1.16 -10.37 -0.08
CA GLN A 29 -0.30 -10.80 1.03
C GLN A 29 -0.81 -12.10 1.67
N ASN A 30 -2.12 -12.24 1.85
CA ASN A 30 -2.74 -13.48 2.31
C ASN A 30 -2.51 -14.64 1.33
N LEU A 31 -2.64 -14.38 0.03
CA LEU A 31 -2.36 -15.38 -1.00
C LEU A 31 -0.89 -15.78 -1.02
N ALA A 32 0.03 -14.81 -0.90
CA ALA A 32 1.46 -15.06 -0.81
C ALA A 32 1.78 -15.93 0.41
N TYR A 33 1.18 -15.65 1.57
CA TYR A 33 1.32 -16.50 2.75
C TYR A 33 0.89 -17.96 2.49
N MET A 34 -0.24 -18.16 1.81
CA MET A 34 -0.70 -19.50 1.43
C MET A 34 0.26 -20.18 0.44
N GLN A 35 0.84 -19.43 -0.50
CA GLN A 35 1.87 -19.95 -1.40
C GLN A 35 3.11 -20.42 -0.62
N GLN A 36 3.58 -19.63 0.36
CA GLN A 36 4.71 -20.01 1.21
C GLN A 36 4.43 -21.31 1.96
N PHE A 37 3.22 -21.46 2.53
CA PHE A 37 2.82 -22.69 3.20
C PHE A 37 2.86 -23.90 2.27
N VAL A 38 2.30 -23.78 1.05
CA VAL A 38 2.32 -24.86 0.07
C VAL A 38 3.76 -25.20 -0.35
N LEU A 39 4.57 -24.20 -0.69
CA LEU A 39 5.96 -24.39 -1.14
C LEU A 39 6.85 -24.99 -0.04
N SER A 40 6.59 -24.66 1.22
CA SER A 40 7.40 -25.16 2.36
C SER A 40 6.97 -26.55 2.80
N GLU A 41 5.66 -26.79 2.92
CA GLU A 41 5.13 -27.98 3.60
C GLU A 41 4.61 -29.07 2.65
N ARG A 42 4.25 -28.71 1.41
CA ARG A 42 3.53 -29.61 0.49
C ARG A 42 4.30 -29.95 -0.78
N VAL A 43 5.31 -29.16 -1.14
CA VAL A 43 6.12 -29.38 -2.34
C VAL A 43 7.45 -30.04 -1.97
N LYS A 44 7.78 -31.14 -2.68
CA LYS A 44 9.05 -31.83 -2.50
C LYS A 44 10.22 -30.91 -2.87
N ASN A 45 11.33 -31.02 -2.15
CA ASN A 45 12.57 -30.32 -2.49
C ASN A 45 13.00 -30.62 -3.93
N SER A 46 13.08 -29.56 -4.74
CA SER A 46 13.55 -29.58 -6.13
C SER A 46 14.05 -28.18 -6.51
N CYS A 47 14.79 -28.08 -7.61
CA CYS A 47 15.27 -26.79 -8.10
C CYS A 47 14.10 -25.87 -8.54
N GLU A 48 13.01 -26.44 -9.04
CA GLU A 48 11.80 -25.69 -9.37
C GLU A 48 11.15 -25.08 -8.13
N ARG A 49 11.09 -25.83 -7.02
CA ARG A 49 10.59 -25.32 -5.75
C ARG A 49 11.43 -24.15 -5.26
N ASP A 50 12.75 -24.23 -5.35
CA ASP A 50 13.65 -23.17 -4.91
C ASP A 50 13.55 -21.91 -5.80
N ALA A 51 13.34 -22.10 -7.11
CA ALA A 51 13.03 -21.00 -8.03
C ALA A 51 11.68 -20.33 -7.68
N LEU A 52 10.66 -21.12 -7.37
CA LEU A 52 9.35 -20.61 -6.93
C LEU A 52 9.44 -19.86 -5.61
N LEU A 53 10.25 -20.33 -4.65
CA LEU A 53 10.52 -19.62 -3.40
C LEU A 53 11.22 -18.28 -3.65
N THR A 54 12.15 -18.23 -4.61
CA THR A 54 12.81 -16.99 -5.01
C THR A 54 11.81 -15.98 -5.59
N LEU A 55 10.92 -16.45 -6.48
CA LEU A 55 9.85 -15.61 -7.04
C LEU A 55 8.85 -15.16 -5.97
N HIS A 56 8.52 -16.04 -5.02
CA HIS A 56 7.66 -15.73 -3.89
C HIS A 56 8.24 -14.59 -3.03
N HIS A 57 9.53 -14.66 -2.67
CA HIS A 57 10.17 -13.57 -1.94
C HIS A 57 10.15 -12.25 -2.72
N ALA A 58 10.45 -12.29 -4.02
CA ALA A 58 10.38 -11.11 -4.87
C ALA A 58 8.95 -10.52 -4.93
N LEU A 59 7.91 -11.35 -4.96
CA LEU A 59 6.52 -10.90 -4.87
C LEU A 59 6.25 -10.20 -3.53
N CYS A 60 6.65 -10.80 -2.41
CA CYS A 60 6.49 -10.22 -1.08
C CYS A 60 7.16 -8.85 -0.96
N ASP A 61 8.39 -8.71 -1.47
CA ASP A 61 9.10 -7.43 -1.49
C ASP A 61 8.35 -6.35 -2.30
N ARG A 62 7.75 -6.74 -3.43
CA ARG A 62 6.95 -5.82 -4.25
C ARG A 62 5.64 -5.40 -3.59
N LEU A 63 4.96 -6.33 -2.91
CA LEU A 63 3.75 -6.01 -2.14
C LEU A 63 4.06 -5.06 -0.99
N GLU A 64 5.17 -5.27 -0.28
CA GLU A 64 5.62 -4.39 0.79
C GLU A 64 6.00 -2.99 0.28
N ALA A 65 6.67 -2.91 -0.87
CA ALA A 65 6.98 -1.64 -1.52
C ALA A 65 5.71 -0.90 -1.97
N LEU A 66 4.71 -1.62 -2.49
CA LEU A 66 3.43 -1.03 -2.87
C LEU A 66 2.68 -0.49 -1.65
N LYS A 67 2.60 -1.27 -0.57
CA LYS A 67 2.01 -0.84 0.71
C LYS A 67 2.64 0.45 1.23
N LYS A 68 3.97 0.56 1.19
CA LYS A 68 4.70 1.78 1.57
C LYS A 68 4.36 2.95 0.66
N SER A 69 4.24 2.72 -0.63
CA SER A 69 3.89 3.76 -1.61
C SER A 69 2.47 4.29 -1.37
N CYS A 70 1.50 3.42 -1.08
CA CYS A 70 0.16 3.82 -0.68
C CYS A 70 0.19 4.69 0.58
N GLY A 71 0.92 4.29 1.62
CA GLY A 71 1.05 5.10 2.84
C GLY A 71 1.74 6.46 2.64
N LEU A 72 2.57 6.60 1.61
CA LEU A 72 3.10 7.91 1.21
C LEU A 72 2.04 8.75 0.49
N LEU A 73 1.24 8.14 -0.39
CA LEU A 73 0.17 8.83 -1.10
C LEU A 73 -0.92 9.35 -0.16
N GLU A 74 -1.31 8.58 0.87
CA GLU A 74 -2.26 9.03 1.90
C GLU A 74 -1.80 10.32 2.60
N ARG A 75 -0.50 10.39 2.93
CA ARG A 75 0.09 11.57 3.58
C ARG A 75 0.10 12.82 2.68
N VAL A 76 0.08 12.63 1.36
CA VAL A 76 -0.01 13.72 0.38
C VAL A 76 -1.47 14.10 0.12
N ALA A 77 -2.37 13.12 0.08
CA ALA A 77 -3.80 13.34 -0.12
C ALA A 77 -4.43 14.14 1.04
N LEU A 78 -3.95 13.95 2.27
CA LEU A 78 -4.31 14.73 3.45
C LEU A 78 -3.27 15.81 3.74
N PRO A 79 -3.44 17.07 3.27
CA PRO A 79 -2.59 18.15 3.74
C PRO A 79 -2.77 18.28 5.26
N GLN A 80 -1.70 18.07 6.02
CA GLN A 80 -1.71 18.35 7.45
C GLN A 80 -2.14 19.81 7.65
N PRO A 81 -3.05 20.10 8.61
CA PRO A 81 -3.39 21.48 8.90
C PRO A 81 -2.10 22.20 9.29
N VAL A 82 -1.68 23.17 8.46
CA VAL A 82 -0.59 24.08 8.80
C VAL A 82 -1.02 24.76 10.10
N ASN A 83 -0.30 24.48 11.18
CA ASN A 83 -0.53 25.14 12.45
C ASN A 83 -0.14 26.61 12.30
N THR A 84 -1.11 27.46 11.97
CA THR A 84 -0.96 28.90 11.75
C THR A 84 -0.70 29.69 13.04
N ASN A 85 -0.44 29.04 14.17
CA ASN A 85 -0.10 29.71 15.43
C ASN A 85 1.33 30.29 15.47
N VAL A 86 2.04 30.37 14.33
CA VAL A 86 3.34 31.03 14.25
C VAL A 86 3.14 32.50 13.86
N VAL A 87 3.08 33.33 14.91
CA VAL A 87 3.51 34.74 14.96
C VAL A 87 2.56 35.78 14.34
N SER A 88 1.60 36.25 15.16
CA SER A 88 1.43 37.71 15.29
C SER A 88 2.46 38.19 16.31
N LEU A 89 3.57 38.75 15.80
CA LEU A 89 4.37 39.71 16.56
C LEU A 89 3.78 41.09 16.22
N ASP A 90 3.62 41.89 17.26
CA ASP A 90 2.94 43.19 17.33
C ASP A 90 3.11 44.14 16.12
#